data_AF-A0A6C0BRK5-F1
#
_entry.id   AF-A0A6C0BRK5-F1
#
_cell.length_a   1.000
_cell.length_b   1.000
_cell.length_c   1.000
_cell.angle_alpha   90.00
_cell.angle_beta   90.00
_cell.angle_gamma   90.00
#
_symmetry.space_group_name_H-M   'P 1'
#
loop_
_entity.id
_entity.type
_entity.pdbx_description
1 polymer ?
#
loop_
_entity_poly.entity_id
_entity_poly.type
_entity_poly.pdbx_seq_one_letter_code
_entity_poly.pdbx_strand_id
1 'polypeptide(L)'
;MENSTENVQSQIFRFKFNSELLDKIEYFSKLHEHDDRKTYKEEWKKWVDTDEMSEIITAETERLNRLGYYENINNKMYRSSRYYFRKKNNDVKPRASFVRSSYNVSKEFISKMKTYIENEKLSKGFSPNHAYINFIEINNDEYQNEIQNLINNGFSNEDAIHKIKKTFKNQHYQTLHH
;
A
#
# COMPACT_ATOMS: atom_id res chain seq x y z
N MET A 1 5.61 43.97 -7.75
CA MET A 1 6.77 43.23 -7.22
C MET A 1 6.38 42.84 -5.81
N GLU A 2 6.16 41.61 -5.38
CA GLU A 2 6.37 40.26 -5.92
C GLU A 2 5.39 39.40 -5.11
N ASN A 3 4.56 38.57 -5.75
CA ASN A 3 3.64 37.67 -5.05
C ASN A 3 4.46 36.50 -4.47
N SER A 4 4.66 36.49 -3.16
CA SER A 4 5.17 35.35 -2.41
C SER A 4 4.16 34.20 -2.49
N THR A 5 4.39 33.26 -3.42
CA THR A 5 3.70 31.98 -3.45
C THR A 5 4.13 31.17 -2.24
N GLU A 6 3.27 31.13 -1.22
CA GLU A 6 3.36 30.17 -0.13
C GLU A 6 3.36 28.76 -0.72
N ASN A 7 4.50 28.07 -0.58
CA ASN A 7 4.69 26.71 -1.04
C ASN A 7 3.90 25.77 -0.11
N VAL A 8 2.64 25.53 -0.46
CA VAL A 8 1.81 24.51 0.20
C VAL A 8 2.48 23.15 -0.05
N GLN A 9 3.27 22.70 0.92
CA GLN A 9 3.93 21.40 0.88
C GLN A 9 2.85 20.31 0.97
N SER A 10 2.38 19.84 -0.20
CA SER A 10 1.41 18.75 -0.28
C SER A 10 1.94 17.53 0.47
N GLN A 11 1.15 16.96 1.37
CA GLN A 11 1.53 15.77 2.13
C GLN A 11 1.87 14.61 1.18
N ILE A 12 3.14 14.22 1.13
CA ILE A 12 3.62 13.13 0.27
C ILE A 12 3.35 11.81 0.99
N PHE A 13 2.31 11.09 0.58
CA PHE A 13 2.01 9.75 1.09
C PHE A 13 2.91 8.65 0.50
N ARG A 14 3.53 8.91 -0.67
CA ARG A 14 4.37 7.93 -1.36
C ARG A 14 5.64 8.57 -1.91
N PHE A 15 6.73 8.33 -1.22
CA PHE A 15 8.07 8.75 -1.62
C PHE A 15 8.63 7.84 -2.71
N LYS A 16 8.87 8.39 -3.90
CA LYS A 16 9.51 7.70 -5.03
C LYS A 16 11.02 7.98 -5.03
N PHE A 17 11.78 6.99 -5.49
CA PHE A 17 13.19 7.20 -5.81
C PHE A 17 13.33 8.07 -7.06
N ASN A 18 14.45 8.77 -7.17
CA ASN A 18 14.85 9.44 -8.41
C ASN A 18 15.13 8.42 -9.53
N SER A 19 15.22 8.88 -10.78
CA SER A 19 15.43 7.99 -11.94
C SER A 19 16.80 7.31 -11.92
N GLU A 20 17.86 8.03 -11.57
CA GLU A 20 19.23 7.51 -11.54
C GLU A 20 19.38 6.30 -10.61
N LEU A 21 18.89 6.42 -9.37
CA LEU A 21 18.92 5.34 -8.41
C LEU A 21 18.03 4.16 -8.85
N LEU A 22 16.89 4.44 -9.48
CA LEU A 22 16.02 3.39 -10.01
C LEU A 22 16.74 2.58 -11.10
N ASP A 23 17.42 3.24 -12.03
CA ASP A 23 18.14 2.59 -13.13
C ASP A 23 19.28 1.71 -12.59
N LYS A 24 20.00 2.19 -11.59
CA LYS A 24 21.06 1.42 -10.90
C LYS A 24 20.50 0.20 -10.17
N ILE A 25 19.38 0.35 -9.44
CA ILE A 25 18.70 -0.79 -8.78
C ILE A 25 18.18 -1.79 -9.81
N GLU A 26 17.64 -1.32 -10.93
CA GLU A 26 17.14 -2.19 -12.00
C GLU A 26 18.27 -3.00 -12.64
N TYR A 27 19.41 -2.35 -12.94
CA TYR A 27 20.59 -3.00 -13.46
C TYR A 27 21.10 -4.11 -12.53
N PHE A 28 21.30 -3.80 -11.23
CA PHE A 28 21.71 -4.78 -10.23
C PHE A 28 20.73 -5.96 -10.16
N SER A 29 19.42 -5.67 -10.16
CA SER A 29 18.40 -6.70 -10.01
C SER A 29 18.33 -7.65 -11.20
N LYS A 30 18.56 -7.15 -12.42
CA LYS A 30 18.65 -7.98 -13.63
C LYS A 30 19.92 -8.82 -13.65
N LEU A 31 21.06 -8.24 -13.27
CA LEU A 31 22.34 -8.94 -13.21
C LEU A 31 22.27 -10.15 -12.26
N HIS A 32 21.61 -9.98 -11.10
CA HIS A 32 21.48 -10.99 -10.06
C HIS A 32 20.10 -11.68 -10.05
N GLU A 33 19.39 -11.72 -11.19
CA GLU A 33 18.01 -12.23 -11.24
C GLU A 33 17.91 -13.70 -10.84
N HIS A 34 18.92 -14.49 -11.26
CA HIS A 34 18.99 -15.93 -11.05
C HIS A 34 19.72 -16.33 -9.76
N ASP A 35 20.22 -15.37 -9.00
CA ASP A 35 20.93 -15.65 -7.76
C ASP A 35 19.98 -16.21 -6.69
N ASP A 36 20.51 -17.16 -5.92
CA ASP A 36 19.84 -17.62 -4.71
C ASP A 36 19.77 -16.49 -3.67
N ARG A 37 18.96 -16.69 -2.63
CA ARG A 37 18.70 -15.67 -1.63
C ARG A 37 19.96 -15.22 -0.89
N LYS A 38 20.90 -16.12 -0.64
CA LYS A 38 22.12 -15.85 0.13
C LYS A 38 23.09 -15.05 -0.74
N THR A 39 23.39 -15.54 -1.93
CA THR A 39 24.28 -14.85 -2.90
C THR A 39 23.77 -13.44 -3.22
N TYR A 40 22.48 -13.28 -3.52
CA TYR A 40 21.89 -11.96 -3.79
C TYR A 40 22.10 -10.97 -2.63
N LYS A 41 21.97 -11.43 -1.38
CA LYS A 41 22.13 -10.58 -0.20
C LYS A 41 23.60 -10.19 0.01
N GLU A 42 24.53 -11.08 -0.29
CA GLU A 42 25.96 -10.83 -0.21
C GLU A 42 26.40 -9.85 -1.29
N GLU A 43 26.00 -10.06 -2.53
CA GLU A 43 26.29 -9.15 -3.64
C GLU A 43 25.61 -7.79 -3.46
N TRP A 44 24.40 -7.73 -2.90
CA TRP A 44 23.75 -6.47 -2.59
C TRP A 44 24.59 -5.62 -1.62
N LYS A 45 25.12 -6.23 -0.57
CA LYS A 45 25.97 -5.53 0.41
C LYS A 45 27.21 -4.96 -0.27
N LYS A 46 27.91 -5.77 -1.06
CA LYS A 46 29.09 -5.32 -1.81
C LYS A 46 28.75 -4.16 -2.73
N TRP A 47 27.61 -4.24 -3.42
CA TRP A 47 27.19 -3.25 -4.39
C TRP A 47 26.84 -1.90 -3.75
N VAL A 48 26.09 -1.88 -2.64
CA VAL A 48 25.76 -0.62 -1.94
C VAL A 48 26.98 0.01 -1.26
N ASP A 49 28.01 -0.78 -0.94
CA ASP A 49 29.25 -0.32 -0.32
C ASP A 49 30.27 0.20 -1.35
N THR A 50 29.95 0.20 -2.65
CA THR A 50 30.81 0.82 -3.68
C THR A 50 30.77 2.35 -3.58
N ASP A 51 31.88 3.02 -3.90
CA ASP A 51 31.99 4.48 -3.82
C ASP A 51 30.90 5.19 -4.64
N GLU A 52 30.66 4.75 -5.88
CA GLU A 52 29.61 5.30 -6.76
C GLU A 52 28.22 5.19 -6.12
N MET A 53 27.86 4.01 -5.60
CA MET A 53 26.53 3.82 -5.01
C MET A 53 26.39 4.56 -3.69
N SER A 54 27.43 4.63 -2.87
CA SER A 54 27.42 5.35 -1.60
C SER A 54 27.08 6.83 -1.79
N GLU A 55 27.66 7.47 -2.82
CA GLU A 55 27.36 8.85 -3.19
C GLU A 55 25.89 9.03 -3.61
N ILE A 56 25.40 8.18 -4.52
CA ILE A 56 24.01 8.23 -5.02
C ILE A 56 23.02 8.01 -3.88
N ILE A 57 23.29 7.05 -2.99
CA ILE A 57 22.44 6.73 -1.84
C ILE A 57 22.42 7.91 -0.87
N THR A 58 23.56 8.55 -0.63
CA THR A 58 23.66 9.72 0.26
C THR A 58 22.86 10.89 -0.30
N ALA A 59 23.07 11.24 -1.57
CA ALA A 59 22.34 12.32 -2.24
C ALA A 59 20.82 12.08 -2.24
N GLU A 60 20.40 10.84 -2.49
CA GLU A 60 18.98 10.48 -2.45
C GLU A 60 18.42 10.50 -1.03
N THR A 61 19.24 10.14 -0.03
CA THR A 61 18.89 10.21 1.39
C THR A 61 18.59 11.63 1.82
N GLU A 62 19.44 12.57 1.45
CA GLU A 62 19.19 13.98 1.73
C GLU A 62 17.95 14.49 1.02
N ARG A 63 17.74 14.12 -0.26
CA ARG A 63 16.55 14.51 -1.01
C ARG A 63 15.27 14.00 -0.36
N LEU A 64 15.25 12.75 0.06
CA LEU A 64 14.09 12.13 0.72
C LEU A 64 13.86 12.70 2.12
N ASN A 65 14.92 12.97 2.89
CA ASN A 65 14.82 13.67 4.18
C ASN A 65 14.21 15.06 4.01
N ARG A 66 14.62 15.84 3.00
CA ARG A 66 14.02 17.15 2.67
C ARG A 66 12.53 17.05 2.32
N LEU A 67 12.09 15.91 1.79
CA LEU A 67 10.68 15.65 1.51
C LEU A 67 9.90 15.10 2.72
N GLY A 68 10.58 14.81 3.84
CA GLY A 68 9.97 14.30 5.07
C GLY A 68 9.97 12.76 5.19
N TYR A 69 10.83 12.06 4.45
CA TYR A 69 11.01 10.61 4.57
C TYR A 69 12.30 10.27 5.32
N TYR A 70 12.14 9.73 6.53
CA TYR A 70 13.25 9.47 7.47
C TYR A 70 13.57 7.98 7.68
N GLU A 71 12.97 7.07 6.89
CA GLU A 71 13.28 5.65 7.04
C GLU A 71 14.59 5.26 6.35
N ASN A 72 15.10 4.07 6.68
CA ASN A 72 16.31 3.52 6.07
C ASN A 72 16.12 3.21 4.58
N ILE A 73 16.80 3.99 3.73
CA ILE A 73 16.71 3.89 2.27
C ILE A 73 17.27 2.57 1.76
N ASN A 74 18.35 2.05 2.33
CA ASN A 74 18.91 0.74 1.93
C ASN A 74 17.87 -0.38 2.07
N ASN A 75 17.11 -0.41 3.16
CA ASN A 75 16.01 -1.36 3.33
C ASN A 75 14.91 -1.19 2.26
N LYS A 76 14.55 0.05 1.91
CA LYS A 76 13.56 0.33 0.88
C LYS A 76 14.05 -0.05 -0.52
N MET A 77 15.32 0.21 -0.82
CA MET A 77 15.98 -0.18 -2.07
C MET A 77 16.03 -1.70 -2.22
N TYR A 78 16.51 -2.42 -1.19
CA TYR A 78 16.59 -3.89 -1.19
C TYR A 78 15.22 -4.56 -1.36
N ARG A 79 14.18 -4.00 -0.72
CA ARG A 79 12.79 -4.46 -0.95
C ARG A 79 12.36 -4.21 -2.39
N SER A 80 12.70 -3.04 -2.95
CA SER A 80 12.32 -2.67 -4.31
C SER A 80 13.01 -3.54 -5.36
N SER A 81 14.30 -3.82 -5.19
CA SER A 81 15.10 -4.69 -6.07
C SER A 81 14.52 -6.11 -6.16
N ARG A 82 14.13 -6.68 -5.02
CA ARG A 82 13.55 -8.03 -4.91
C ARG A 82 12.13 -8.13 -5.44
N TYR A 83 11.26 -7.15 -5.14
CA TYR A 83 9.83 -7.23 -5.44
C TYR A 83 9.45 -6.72 -6.83
N TYR A 84 10.13 -5.69 -7.34
CA TYR A 84 9.76 -5.08 -8.62
C TYR A 84 10.58 -5.61 -9.80
N PHE A 85 11.83 -6.03 -9.57
CA PHE A 85 12.75 -6.27 -10.68
C PHE A 85 13.16 -7.75 -10.83
N ARG A 86 13.24 -8.52 -9.74
CA ARG A 86 13.47 -9.99 -9.83
C ARG A 86 12.24 -10.83 -10.19
N LYS A 87 11.04 -10.26 -10.01
CA LYS A 87 9.76 -10.99 -10.06
C LYS A 87 8.73 -10.38 -10.99
N LYS A 88 9.16 -9.48 -11.89
CA LYS A 88 8.31 -9.07 -12.99
C LYS A 88 8.30 -10.23 -13.98
N ASN A 89 7.54 -11.28 -13.63
CA ASN A 89 7.10 -12.29 -14.57
C ASN A 89 6.66 -11.54 -15.83
N ASN A 90 7.22 -11.88 -16.98
CA ASN A 90 6.69 -11.40 -18.26
C ASN A 90 5.22 -11.83 -18.45
N ASP A 91 4.72 -12.75 -17.61
CA ASP A 91 3.30 -12.91 -17.28
C ASP A 91 2.77 -11.77 -16.39
N VAL A 92 3.02 -10.52 -16.76
CA VAL A 92 2.09 -9.46 -16.37
C VAL A 92 0.82 -9.83 -17.12
N LYS A 93 -0.05 -10.62 -16.49
CA LYS A 93 -1.45 -10.73 -16.92
C LYS A 93 -1.84 -9.29 -17.20
N PRO A 94 -2.19 -8.95 -18.47
CA PRO A 94 -2.47 -7.57 -18.86
C PRO A 94 -3.35 -7.03 -17.76
N ARG A 95 -2.89 -5.95 -17.10
CA ARG A 95 -3.52 -5.41 -15.89
C ARG A 95 -5.00 -5.40 -16.22
N ALA A 96 -5.74 -6.37 -15.67
CA ALA A 96 -7.10 -6.57 -16.13
C ALA A 96 -7.73 -5.21 -15.95
N SER A 97 -8.19 -4.63 -17.05
CA SER A 97 -8.98 -3.42 -16.99
C SER A 97 -10.31 -3.89 -16.41
N PHE A 98 -10.28 -4.22 -15.12
CA PHE A 98 -11.46 -4.23 -14.30
C PHE A 98 -11.90 -2.77 -14.40
N VAL A 99 -12.79 -2.52 -15.36
CA VAL A 99 -13.74 -1.43 -15.29
C VAL A 99 -14.15 -1.44 -13.82
N ARG A 100 -13.83 -0.37 -13.08
CA ARG A 100 -14.22 -0.31 -11.67
C ARG A 100 -15.69 -0.62 -11.66
N SER A 101 -16.06 -1.78 -11.11
CA SER A 101 -17.45 -2.17 -11.02
C SER A 101 -18.18 -1.00 -10.38
N SER A 102 -19.19 -0.47 -11.08
CA SER A 102 -20.02 0.63 -10.57
C SER A 102 -20.73 0.22 -9.27
N TYR A 103 -20.73 -1.07 -8.98
CA TYR A 103 -21.32 -1.68 -7.82
C TYR A 103 -20.25 -1.88 -6.75
N ASN A 104 -20.33 -1.09 -5.69
CA ASN A 104 -19.48 -1.16 -4.52
C ASN A 104 -20.33 -1.44 -3.29
N VAL A 105 -19.69 -1.62 -2.13
CA VAL A 105 -20.42 -1.69 -0.86
C VAL A 105 -21.31 -0.45 -0.75
N SER A 106 -22.58 -0.64 -0.42
CA SER A 106 -23.58 0.42 -0.37
C SER A 106 -23.15 1.56 0.57
N LYS A 107 -23.49 2.80 0.20
CA LYS A 107 -23.16 3.97 1.02
C LYS A 107 -23.77 3.86 2.42
N GLU A 108 -24.96 3.30 2.52
CA GLU A 108 -25.65 3.07 3.78
C GLU A 108 -24.85 2.11 4.68
N PHE A 109 -24.41 0.98 4.14
CA PHE A 109 -23.63 0.01 4.91
C PHE A 109 -22.26 0.57 5.29
N ILE A 110 -21.61 1.36 4.42
CA ILE A 110 -20.38 2.09 4.75
C ILE A 110 -20.61 3.09 5.90
N SER A 111 -21.73 3.83 5.89
CA SER A 111 -22.06 4.75 6.98
C SER A 111 -22.24 4.01 8.30
N LYS A 112 -22.93 2.86 8.31
CA LYS A 112 -23.05 2.00 9.51
C LYS A 112 -21.68 1.54 10.02
N MET A 113 -20.77 1.13 9.14
CA MET A 113 -19.39 0.80 9.52
C MET A 113 -18.69 1.98 10.21
N LYS A 114 -18.79 3.18 9.63
CA LYS A 114 -18.17 4.39 10.19
C LYS A 114 -18.72 4.71 11.57
N THR A 115 -20.04 4.73 11.73
CA THR A 115 -20.69 4.98 13.04
C THR A 115 -20.25 3.96 14.08
N TYR A 116 -20.19 2.67 13.72
CA TYR A 116 -19.72 1.63 14.62
C TYR A 116 -18.25 1.85 15.03
N ILE A 117 -17.36 2.10 14.07
CA ILE A 117 -15.93 2.36 14.33
C ILE A 117 -15.75 3.61 15.21
N GLU A 118 -16.52 4.67 14.97
CA GLU A 118 -16.46 5.91 15.75
C GLU A 118 -16.92 5.73 17.20
N ASN A 119 -17.89 4.84 17.43
CA ASN A 119 -18.36 4.51 18.78
C ASN A 119 -17.37 3.59 19.50
N GLU A 120 -16.80 2.61 18.79
CA GLU A 120 -15.90 1.61 19.37
C GLU A 120 -14.45 2.08 19.53
N LYS A 121 -13.98 3.11 18.79
CA LYS A 121 -12.58 3.58 18.90
C LYS A 121 -12.20 4.09 20.31
N LEU A 122 -13.19 4.36 21.16
CA LEU A 122 -12.98 4.77 22.55
C LEU A 122 -12.80 3.56 23.50
N SER A 123 -13.06 2.33 23.04
CA SER A 123 -12.90 1.12 23.84
C SER A 123 -11.43 0.67 23.89
N LYS A 124 -10.96 0.28 25.08
CA LYS A 124 -9.59 -0.25 25.24
C LYS A 124 -9.49 -1.61 24.54
N GLY A 125 -8.56 -1.73 23.58
CA GLY A 125 -8.26 -3.01 22.90
C GLY A 125 -8.85 -3.15 21.49
N PHE A 126 -9.28 -2.06 20.87
CA PHE A 126 -9.85 -2.06 19.52
C PHE A 126 -8.88 -2.62 18.47
N SER A 127 -9.16 -3.83 17.98
CA SER A 127 -8.47 -4.48 16.87
C SER A 127 -9.39 -4.55 15.66
N PRO A 128 -8.92 -4.19 14.45
CA PRO A 128 -9.76 -4.18 13.25
C PRO A 128 -10.43 -5.53 12.95
N ASN A 129 -9.77 -6.64 13.30
CA ASN A 129 -10.33 -7.96 13.05
C ASN A 129 -11.44 -8.31 14.05
N HIS A 130 -11.28 -7.98 15.34
CA HIS A 130 -12.30 -8.23 16.35
C HIS A 130 -13.52 -7.32 16.14
N ALA A 131 -13.27 -6.04 15.88
CA ALA A 131 -14.29 -5.07 15.55
C ALA A 131 -15.13 -5.48 14.32
N TYR A 132 -14.49 -6.05 13.29
CA TYR A 132 -15.18 -6.52 12.10
C TYR A 132 -16.12 -7.69 12.39
N ILE A 133 -15.68 -8.66 13.19
CA ILE A 133 -16.50 -9.83 13.57
C ILE A 133 -17.72 -9.34 14.37
N ASN A 134 -17.50 -8.54 15.41
CA ASN A 134 -18.57 -8.00 16.22
C ASN A 134 -19.56 -7.15 15.39
N PHE A 135 -19.05 -6.33 14.46
CA PHE A 135 -19.90 -5.53 13.56
C PHE A 135 -20.83 -6.41 12.71
N ILE A 136 -20.32 -7.51 12.14
CA ILE A 136 -21.13 -8.44 11.35
C ILE A 136 -22.14 -9.18 12.22
N GLU A 137 -21.75 -9.58 13.43
CA GLU A 137 -22.67 -10.25 14.36
C GLU A 137 -23.83 -9.34 14.75
N ILE A 138 -23.55 -8.06 14.99
CA ILE A 138 -24.57 -7.06 15.34
C ILE A 138 -25.46 -6.70 14.14
N ASN A 139 -24.89 -6.60 12.93
CA ASN A 139 -25.60 -6.16 11.72
C ASN A 139 -25.78 -7.33 10.73
N ASN A 140 -26.13 -8.51 11.23
CA ASN A 140 -26.11 -9.74 10.43
C ASN A 140 -27.06 -9.66 9.22
N ASP A 141 -28.29 -9.19 9.45
CA ASP A 141 -29.30 -9.08 8.40
C ASP A 141 -28.84 -8.13 7.29
N GLU A 142 -28.32 -6.96 7.64
CA GLU A 142 -27.79 -6.01 6.67
C GLU A 142 -26.52 -6.51 5.98
N TYR A 143 -25.69 -7.28 6.69
CA TYR A 143 -24.54 -7.93 6.09
C TYR A 143 -24.96 -8.97 5.05
N GLN A 144 -25.95 -9.81 5.33
CA GLN A 144 -26.47 -10.78 4.35
C GLN A 144 -27.13 -10.07 3.16
N ASN A 145 -27.90 -9.01 3.41
CA ASN A 145 -28.49 -8.20 2.35
C ASN A 145 -27.42 -7.55 1.47
N GLU A 146 -26.33 -7.05 2.06
CA GLU A 146 -25.22 -6.47 1.31
C GLU A 146 -24.46 -7.52 0.49
N ILE A 147 -24.26 -8.73 1.03
CA ILE A 147 -23.72 -9.86 0.25
C ILE A 147 -24.62 -10.15 -0.95
N GLN A 148 -25.93 -10.26 -0.73
CA GLN A 148 -26.86 -10.56 -1.81
C GLN A 148 -26.88 -9.44 -2.86
N ASN A 149 -26.80 -8.18 -2.44
CA ASN A 149 -26.68 -7.05 -3.35
C ASN A 149 -25.41 -7.14 -4.21
N LEU A 150 -24.26 -7.51 -3.63
CA LEU A 150 -23.03 -7.70 -4.39
C LEU A 150 -23.12 -8.90 -5.34
N ILE A 151 -23.72 -10.02 -4.90
CA ILE A 151 -23.93 -11.20 -5.74
C ILE A 151 -24.83 -10.86 -6.93
N ASN A 152 -25.94 -10.15 -6.70
CA ASN A 152 -26.86 -9.68 -7.74
C ASN A 152 -26.15 -8.76 -8.77
N ASN A 153 -25.06 -8.11 -8.35
CA ASN A 153 -24.22 -7.25 -9.19
C ASN A 153 -23.00 -7.98 -9.77
N GLY A 154 -23.02 -9.33 -9.79
CA GLY A 154 -22.04 -10.16 -10.49
C GLY A 154 -20.79 -10.52 -9.69
N PHE A 155 -20.79 -10.30 -8.37
CA PHE A 155 -19.71 -10.80 -7.51
C PHE A 155 -19.94 -12.27 -7.15
N SER A 156 -18.86 -13.04 -7.03
CA SER A 156 -18.93 -14.31 -6.32
C SER A 156 -19.18 -14.05 -4.83
N ASN A 157 -19.73 -15.05 -4.11
CA ASN A 157 -19.94 -14.93 -2.66
C ASN A 157 -18.61 -14.64 -1.93
N GLU A 158 -17.54 -15.32 -2.33
CA GLU A 158 -16.20 -15.11 -1.74
C GLU A 158 -15.68 -13.70 -2.01
N ASP A 159 -15.85 -13.17 -3.24
CA ASP A 159 -15.45 -11.80 -3.58
C ASP A 159 -16.28 -10.75 -2.83
N ALA A 160 -17.58 -10.99 -2.65
CA ALA A 160 -18.47 -10.11 -1.90
C ALA A 160 -18.00 -9.99 -0.44
N ILE A 161 -17.75 -11.13 0.22
CA ILE A 161 -17.23 -11.19 1.60
C ILE A 161 -15.87 -10.48 1.69
N HIS A 162 -14.94 -10.77 0.78
CA HIS A 162 -13.63 -10.11 0.77
C HIS A 162 -13.74 -8.60 0.56
N LYS A 163 -14.66 -8.15 -0.29
CA LYS A 163 -14.89 -6.74 -0.59
C LYS A 163 -15.45 -5.98 0.61
N ILE A 164 -16.44 -6.55 1.31
CA ILE A 164 -17.00 -5.98 2.54
C ILE A 164 -15.91 -5.87 3.62
N LYS A 165 -15.17 -6.96 3.86
CA LYS A 165 -14.05 -6.99 4.83
C LYS A 165 -12.98 -5.93 4.54
N LYS A 166 -12.58 -5.82 3.27
CA LYS A 166 -11.59 -4.82 2.84
C LYS A 166 -12.13 -3.40 3.03
N THR A 167 -13.41 -3.18 2.75
CA THR A 167 -14.06 -1.87 2.94
C THR A 167 -14.06 -1.47 4.41
N PHE A 168 -14.43 -2.37 5.32
CA PHE A 168 -14.39 -2.12 6.76
C PHE A 168 -12.99 -1.75 7.25
N LYS A 169 -11.96 -2.51 6.86
CA LYS A 169 -10.56 -2.22 7.21
C LYS A 169 -10.10 -0.86 6.70
N ASN A 170 -10.51 -0.49 5.49
CA ASN A 170 -10.21 0.83 4.94
C ASN A 170 -10.90 1.95 5.72
N GLN A 171 -12.16 1.78 6.12
CA GLN A 171 -12.86 2.76 6.97
C GLN A 171 -12.15 2.90 8.33
N HIS A 172 -11.80 1.79 8.96
CA HIS A 172 -11.06 1.79 10.23
C HIS A 172 -9.72 2.51 10.12
N TYR A 173 -8.97 2.28 9.03
CA TYR A 173 -7.71 3.00 8.80
C TYR A 173 -7.94 4.51 8.61
N GLN A 174 -8.97 4.89 7.84
CA GLN A 174 -9.30 6.29 7.60
C GLN A 174 -9.70 7.03 8.89
N THR A 175 -10.51 6.42 9.75
CA THR A 175 -10.96 7.04 11.01
C THR A 175 -9.84 7.23 12.05
N LEU A 176 -8.75 6.45 11.99
CA LEU A 176 -7.62 6.59 12.92
C LEU A 176 -6.57 7.60 12.47
N HIS A 177 -6.55 7.96 11.19
CA HIS A 177 -5.54 8.83 10.58
C HIS A 177 -6.10 10.16 10.07
N HIS A 178 -7.33 10.49 10.47
CA HIS A 178 -7.99 11.79 10.30
C HIS A 178 -8.19 12.45 11.67
#